data_AF-A0A5Q6RXE9-F1
#
_entry.id   AF-A0A5Q6RXE9-F1
#
_cell.length_a   1.000
_cell.length_b   1.000
_cell.length_c   1.000
_cell.angle_alpha   90.00
_cell.angle_beta   90.00
_cell.angle_gamma   90.00
#
_symmetry.space_group_name_H-M   'P 1'
#
loop_
_entity.id
_entity.type
_entity.pdbx_description
1 polymer ?
#
loop_
_entity_poly.entity_id
_entity_poly.type
_entity_poly.pdbx_seq_one_letter_code
_entity_poly.pdbx_strand_id
1 'polypeptide(L)'
;MTEEITRTHSTGVAGRLVDLLVQVYGEAPPVTFTAWDGSRVDPESGDVGIAAHLESRRTVRRLMWSPGQEGIAKAYIAGELTIDGDLETAVRLMRDYVEQASAKRTLEPADRREVLRLTVQLGAVGPAPRGPSEPVDAVTGYLDVPGQMRTELPAELADAVLGHAAGEDAGRAETVYTDPEPLSASIGRWEQEGLVVDAVREVVSEERDRLRDIGARLEEHWDAVVDAVGAQHARMWRVSLVLVRDNLERRTVRAYEITGTPSAD
;
A
#
# COMPACT_ATOMS: atom_id res chain seq x y z
N MET A 1 -8.06 3.18 45.66
CA MET A 1 -6.74 3.58 45.14
C MET A 1 -6.97 3.86 43.68
N THR A 2 -7.28 5.12 43.38
CA THR A 2 -7.77 5.56 42.08
C THR A 2 -6.55 5.89 41.25
N GLU A 3 -6.18 5.01 40.32
CA GLU A 3 -5.11 5.31 39.38
C GLU A 3 -5.60 6.39 38.42
N GLU A 4 -5.19 7.61 38.73
CA GLU A 4 -5.32 8.79 37.91
C GLU A 4 -4.39 8.60 36.70
N ILE A 5 -4.93 8.04 35.61
CA ILE A 5 -4.28 7.98 34.30
C ILE A 5 -4.05 9.43 33.89
N THR A 6 -2.81 9.88 34.08
CA THR A 6 -2.34 11.19 33.64
C THR A 6 -2.33 11.16 32.12
N ARG A 7 -3.41 11.66 31.50
CA ARG A 7 -3.40 12.05 30.07
C ARG A 7 -2.31 13.12 29.92
N THR A 8 -1.12 12.69 29.57
CA THR A 8 -0.04 13.60 29.18
C THR A 8 -0.53 14.27 27.91
N HIS A 9 -0.87 15.56 27.99
CA HIS A 9 -1.11 16.38 26.80
C HIS A 9 0.10 16.21 25.89
N SER A 10 -0.11 15.50 24.79
CA SER A 10 0.93 15.09 23.86
C SER A 10 1.43 16.36 23.16
N THR A 11 2.60 16.83 23.59
CA THR A 11 3.13 18.13 23.16
C THR A 11 3.61 18.03 21.71
N GLY A 12 3.21 18.98 20.85
CA GLY A 12 3.65 19.07 19.45
C GLY A 12 2.60 18.72 18.41
N VAL A 13 3.01 18.50 17.16
CA VAL A 13 2.13 18.14 16.04
C VAL A 13 1.65 16.69 16.13
N ALA A 14 2.54 15.74 16.40
CA ALA A 14 2.20 14.32 16.53
C ALA A 14 1.14 14.10 17.60
N GLY A 15 1.32 14.74 18.76
CA GLY A 15 0.36 14.69 19.84
C GLY A 15 -1.04 15.16 19.46
N ARG A 16 -1.13 16.37 18.88
CA ARG A 16 -2.41 16.91 18.42
C ARG A 16 -3.06 16.06 17.33
N LEU A 17 -2.28 15.43 16.46
CA LEU A 17 -2.80 14.50 15.45
C LEU A 17 -3.32 13.22 16.09
N VAL A 18 -2.60 12.63 17.05
CA VAL A 18 -3.06 11.46 17.79
C VAL A 18 -4.31 11.77 18.60
N ASP A 19 -4.37 12.90 19.31
CA ASP A 19 -5.55 13.33 20.05
C ASP A 19 -6.77 13.47 19.13
N LEU A 20 -6.57 14.03 17.92
CA LEU A 20 -7.62 14.11 16.90
C LEU A 20 -8.06 12.72 16.43
N LEU A 21 -7.11 11.82 16.17
CA LEU A 21 -7.39 10.44 15.76
C LEU A 21 -8.15 9.68 16.86
N VAL A 22 -7.77 9.83 18.13
CA VAL A 22 -8.51 9.27 19.28
C VAL A 22 -9.91 9.86 19.35
N GLN A 23 -10.06 11.17 19.14
CA GLN A 23 -11.38 11.80 19.13
C GLN A 23 -12.26 11.24 18.01
N VAL A 24 -11.71 11.11 16.80
CA VAL A 24 -12.45 10.75 15.58
C VAL A 24 -12.70 9.25 15.47
N TYR A 25 -11.74 8.42 15.88
CA TYR A 25 -11.76 6.96 15.71
C TYR A 25 -11.95 6.19 17.02
N GLY A 26 -11.83 6.86 18.16
CA GLY A 26 -12.07 6.31 19.50
C GLY A 26 -10.85 5.66 20.13
N GLU A 27 -9.76 5.47 19.38
CA GLU A 27 -8.53 4.83 19.85
C GLU A 27 -7.29 5.42 19.15
N ALA A 28 -6.14 5.34 19.82
CA ALA A 28 -4.86 5.80 19.27
C ALA A 28 -4.38 4.86 18.16
N PRO A 29 -3.63 5.36 17.16
CA PRO A 29 -3.07 4.49 16.13
C PRO A 29 -2.11 3.46 16.74
N PRO A 30 -2.09 2.20 16.24
CA PRO A 30 -1.29 1.11 16.81
C PRO A 30 0.19 1.14 16.36
N VAL A 31 0.71 2.33 16.05
CA VAL A 31 2.08 2.54 15.56
C VAL A 31 2.70 3.74 16.26
N THR A 32 4.03 3.76 16.33
CA THR A 32 4.72 4.99 16.70
C THR A 32 4.41 6.06 15.66
N PHE A 33 4.10 7.27 16.11
CA PHE A 33 3.77 8.38 15.23
C PHE A 33 4.72 9.55 15.46
N THR A 34 5.50 9.91 14.43
CA THR A 34 6.43 11.04 14.47
C THR A 34 5.99 12.10 13.45
N ALA A 35 5.98 13.37 13.84
CA ALA A 35 5.65 14.48 12.96
C ALA A 35 6.87 15.32 12.57
N TRP A 36 6.73 16.12 11.51
CA TRP A 36 7.78 16.98 10.95
C TRP A 36 8.34 18.06 11.90
N ASP A 37 7.71 18.29 13.06
CA ASP A 37 8.23 19.16 14.11
C ASP A 37 9.11 18.42 15.14
N GLY A 38 9.37 17.13 14.91
CA GLY A 38 10.14 16.25 15.80
C GLY A 38 9.35 15.68 16.96
N SER A 39 8.07 16.04 17.12
CA SER A 39 7.23 15.44 18.15
C SER A 39 6.90 13.98 17.81
N ARG A 40 6.83 13.15 18.85
CA ARG A 40 6.63 11.70 18.75
C ARG A 40 5.61 11.24 19.79
N VAL A 41 4.77 10.30 19.39
CA VAL A 41 3.84 9.58 20.28
C VAL A 41 4.02 8.09 20.04
N ASP A 42 4.29 7.34 21.10
CA ASP A 42 4.38 5.88 21.06
C ASP A 42 2.98 5.25 21.22
N PRO A 43 2.74 4.04 20.67
CA PRO A 43 1.43 3.40 20.74
C PRO A 43 1.07 3.02 22.19
N GLU A 44 -0.23 3.11 22.53
CA GLU A 44 -0.73 2.80 23.88
C GLU A 44 -0.63 1.30 24.22
N SER A 45 -0.70 0.41 23.22
CA SER A 45 -0.67 -1.05 23.40
C SER A 45 0.34 -1.71 22.48
N GLY A 46 1.40 -2.24 23.09
CA GLY A 46 2.38 -3.14 22.48
C GLY A 46 3.22 -2.51 21.37
N ASP A 47 4.53 -2.34 21.58
CA ASP A 47 5.41 -1.91 20.50
C ASP A 47 5.53 -3.02 19.45
N VAL A 48 4.88 -2.81 18.30
CA VAL A 48 4.93 -3.72 17.15
C VAL A 48 6.14 -3.41 16.25
N GLY A 49 7.00 -2.46 16.65
CA GLY A 49 8.20 -2.08 15.90
C GLY A 49 7.92 -1.31 14.61
N ILE A 50 6.72 -0.74 14.48
CA ILE A 50 6.32 0.09 13.34
C ILE A 50 6.32 1.57 13.74
N ALA A 51 7.01 2.40 12.96
CA ALA A 51 6.99 3.84 13.12
C ALA A 51 6.59 4.56 11.83
N ALA A 52 5.57 5.42 11.93
CA ALA A 52 5.08 6.25 10.85
C ALA A 52 5.60 7.68 11.02
N HIS A 53 6.26 8.20 10.00
CA HIS A 53 6.86 9.54 10.01
C HIS A 53 6.15 10.44 9.01
N LEU A 54 5.56 11.52 9.51
CA LEU A 54 4.93 12.54 8.69
C LEU A 54 5.96 13.62 8.37
N GLU A 55 6.53 13.54 7.18
CA GLU A 55 7.64 14.39 6.74
C GLU A 55 7.25 15.85 6.53
N SER A 56 5.95 16.13 6.32
CA SER A 56 5.51 17.51 6.15
C SER A 56 4.02 17.73 6.38
N ARG A 57 3.63 19.00 6.48
CA ARG A 57 2.23 19.45 6.48
C ARG A 57 1.44 18.95 5.26
N ARG A 58 2.11 18.58 4.16
CA ARG A 58 1.46 18.06 2.95
C ARG A 58 0.79 16.72 3.21
N THR A 59 1.30 15.91 4.14
CA THR A 59 0.70 14.64 4.55
C THR A 59 -0.72 14.85 5.08
N VAL A 60 -0.89 15.79 6.03
CA VAL A 60 -2.21 16.17 6.55
C VAL A 60 -3.09 16.72 5.44
N ARG A 61 -2.56 17.61 4.61
CA ARG A 61 -3.31 18.16 3.46
C ARG A 61 -3.80 17.05 2.52
N ARG A 62 -2.99 16.04 2.25
CA ARG A 62 -3.34 14.93 1.37
C ARG A 62 -4.42 14.05 1.96
N LEU A 63 -4.32 13.72 3.24
CA LEU A 63 -5.36 12.97 3.96
C LEU A 63 -6.70 13.71 3.99
N MET A 64 -6.69 15.05 4.02
CA MET A 64 -7.91 15.86 3.90
C MET A 64 -8.57 15.77 2.52
N TRP A 65 -7.77 15.65 1.45
CA TRP A 65 -8.27 15.53 0.08
C TRP A 65 -8.62 14.10 -0.32
N SER A 66 -8.05 13.11 0.37
CA SER A 66 -8.21 11.68 0.07
C SER A 66 -8.23 10.93 1.40
N PRO A 67 -9.33 10.96 2.17
CA PRO A 67 -9.38 10.29 3.47
C PRO A 67 -9.30 8.77 3.34
N GLY A 68 -8.85 8.10 4.42
CA GLY A 68 -8.74 6.63 4.48
C GLY A 68 -7.42 6.08 3.92
N GLN A 69 -7.42 4.78 3.60
CA GLN A 69 -6.22 4.05 3.17
C GLN A 69 -5.61 4.62 1.88
N GLU A 70 -6.46 5.17 1.01
CA GLU A 70 -6.04 5.78 -0.26
C GLU A 70 -5.09 6.97 -0.04
N GLY A 71 -5.43 7.89 0.88
CA GLY A 71 -4.59 9.04 1.18
C GLY A 71 -3.29 8.65 1.86
N ILE A 72 -3.32 7.61 2.70
CA ILE A 72 -2.14 7.07 3.37
C ILE A 72 -1.17 6.53 2.31
N ALA A 73 -1.66 5.70 1.38
CA ALA A 73 -0.84 5.17 0.29
C ALA A 73 -0.28 6.29 -0.60
N LYS A 74 -1.10 7.27 -0.99
CA LYS A 74 -0.61 8.43 -1.76
C LYS A 74 0.42 9.26 -1.01
N ALA A 75 0.27 9.44 0.30
CA ALA A 75 1.24 10.16 1.12
C ALA A 75 2.56 9.41 1.17
N TYR A 76 2.49 8.09 1.31
CA TYR A 76 3.66 7.22 1.28
C TYR A 76 4.41 7.29 -0.05
N ILE A 77 3.70 7.14 -1.17
CA ILE A 77 4.25 7.22 -2.52
C ILE A 77 4.89 8.60 -2.79
N ALA A 78 4.23 9.66 -2.35
CA ALA A 78 4.74 11.02 -2.47
C ALA A 78 5.95 11.32 -1.55
N GLY A 79 6.23 10.45 -0.56
CA GLY A 79 7.28 10.67 0.43
C GLY A 79 6.94 11.70 1.49
N GLU A 80 5.65 11.93 1.67
CA GLU A 80 5.12 12.75 2.74
C GLU A 80 4.89 11.91 4.00
N LEU A 81 4.73 10.60 3.84
CA LEU A 81 4.69 9.60 4.88
C LEU A 81 5.81 8.59 4.63
N THR A 82 6.59 8.27 5.64
CA THR A 82 7.53 7.14 5.60
C THR A 82 7.20 6.17 6.72
N ILE A 83 7.56 4.90 6.53
CA ILE A 83 7.28 3.82 7.47
C ILE A 83 8.59 3.10 7.74
N ASP A 84 8.99 3.10 9.01
CA ASP A 84 10.04 2.23 9.53
C ASP A 84 9.41 0.95 10.08
N GLY A 85 10.05 -0.18 9.79
CA GLY A 85 9.57 -1.52 10.13
C GLY A 85 8.97 -2.28 8.95
N ASP A 86 8.35 -3.41 9.24
CA ASP A 86 7.74 -4.27 8.22
C ASP A 86 6.49 -3.62 7.61
N LEU A 87 6.57 -3.27 6.31
CA LEU A 87 5.50 -2.59 5.60
C LEU A 87 4.22 -3.44 5.51
N GLU A 88 4.34 -4.77 5.43
CA GLU A 88 3.19 -5.67 5.44
C GLU A 88 2.41 -5.58 6.74
N THR A 89 3.12 -5.64 7.87
CA THR A 89 2.53 -5.43 9.19
C THR A 89 1.94 -4.03 9.32
N ALA A 90 2.63 -2.98 8.83
CA ALA A 90 2.11 -1.62 8.87
C ALA A 90 0.80 -1.45 8.08
N VAL A 91 0.72 -2.01 6.87
CA VAL A 91 -0.49 -1.99 6.03
C VAL A 91 -1.64 -2.70 6.74
N ARG A 92 -1.40 -3.89 7.31
CA ARG A 92 -2.42 -4.65 8.06
C ARG A 92 -2.93 -3.85 9.26
N LEU A 93 -2.03 -3.32 10.10
CA LEU A 93 -2.39 -2.55 11.28
C LEU A 93 -3.20 -1.29 10.93
N MET A 94 -2.76 -0.53 9.94
CA MET A 94 -3.45 0.69 9.52
C MET A 94 -4.78 0.39 8.83
N ARG A 95 -4.88 -0.71 8.09
CA ARG A 95 -6.15 -1.19 7.53
C ARG A 95 -7.14 -1.50 8.64
N ASP A 96 -6.77 -2.35 9.58
CA ASP A 96 -7.62 -2.77 10.69
C ASP A 96 -8.06 -1.56 11.52
N TYR A 97 -7.15 -0.61 11.75
CA TYR A 97 -7.45 0.65 12.43
C TYR A 97 -8.50 1.50 11.67
N VAL A 98 -8.32 1.70 10.37
CA VAL A 98 -9.24 2.49 9.53
C VAL A 98 -10.60 1.78 9.35
N GLU A 99 -10.62 0.46 9.22
CA GLU A 99 -11.86 -0.33 9.09
C GLU A 99 -12.68 -0.29 10.39
N GLN A 100 -12.03 -0.46 11.54
CA GLN A 100 -12.68 -0.33 12.86
C GLN A 100 -13.22 1.08 13.09
N ALA A 101 -12.44 2.09 12.72
CA ALA A 101 -12.86 3.49 12.71
C ALA A 101 -14.12 3.74 11.86
N SER A 102 -14.12 3.25 10.62
CA SER A 102 -15.21 3.42 9.67
C SER A 102 -16.50 2.71 10.11
N ALA A 103 -16.36 1.56 10.77
CA ALA A 103 -17.48 0.81 11.33
C ALA A 103 -18.11 1.50 12.56
N LYS A 104 -17.34 2.31 13.29
CA LYS A 104 -17.78 2.93 14.56
C LYS A 104 -18.45 4.30 14.39
N ARG A 105 -18.29 5.06 13.29
CA ARG A 105 -18.80 6.46 13.20
C ARG A 105 -19.11 7.02 11.80
N THR A 106 -20.19 7.80 11.71
CA THR A 106 -20.27 8.95 10.78
C THR A 106 -19.68 10.17 11.49
N LEU A 107 -18.77 10.91 10.84
CA LEU A 107 -18.15 12.10 11.45
C LEU A 107 -19.19 13.11 11.93
N GLU A 108 -19.24 13.34 13.25
CA GLU A 108 -20.11 14.34 13.86
C GLU A 108 -19.68 15.77 13.46
N PRO A 109 -20.56 16.77 13.54
CA PRO A 109 -20.20 18.17 13.28
C PRO A 109 -19.04 18.67 14.15
N ALA A 110 -18.93 18.18 15.38
CA ALA A 110 -17.83 18.51 16.29
C ALA A 110 -16.48 17.97 15.79
N ASP A 111 -16.46 16.73 15.28
CA ASP A 111 -15.27 16.10 14.70
C ASP A 111 -14.80 16.88 13.47
N ARG A 112 -15.73 17.23 12.56
CA ARG A 112 -15.40 18.01 11.35
C ARG A 112 -14.80 19.37 11.70
N ARG A 113 -15.33 20.03 12.74
CA ARG A 113 -14.81 21.30 13.22
C ARG A 113 -13.39 21.16 13.75
N GLU A 114 -13.10 20.11 14.51
CA GLU A 114 -11.77 19.90 15.08
C GLU A 114 -10.75 19.51 14.01
N VAL A 115 -11.13 18.64 13.07
CA VAL A 115 -10.32 18.32 11.88
C VAL A 115 -9.96 19.60 11.12
N LEU A 116 -10.94 20.46 10.82
CA LEU A 116 -10.71 21.72 10.11
C LEU A 116 -9.82 22.66 10.92
N ARG A 117 -10.10 22.80 12.22
CA ARG A 117 -9.33 23.64 13.14
C ARG A 117 -7.87 23.21 13.17
N LEU A 118 -7.59 21.92 13.33
CA LEU A 118 -6.23 21.42 13.38
C LEU A 118 -5.54 21.59 12.01
N THR A 119 -6.24 21.34 10.91
CA THR A 119 -5.72 21.58 9.56
C THR A 119 -5.28 23.04 9.36
N VAL A 120 -6.08 23.99 9.86
CA VAL A 120 -5.73 25.43 9.85
C VAL A 120 -4.52 25.71 10.76
N GLN A 121 -4.54 25.22 12.01
CA GLN A 121 -3.45 25.45 12.98
C GLN A 121 -2.11 24.90 12.50
N LEU A 122 -2.13 23.76 11.80
CA LEU A 122 -0.95 23.14 11.23
C LEU A 122 -0.49 23.81 9.94
N GLY A 123 -1.25 24.74 9.36
CA GLY A 123 -0.95 25.34 8.06
C GLY A 123 -1.10 24.35 6.90
N ALA A 124 -1.91 23.32 7.07
CA ALA A 124 -2.16 22.27 6.10
C ALA A 124 -3.32 22.60 5.14
N VAL A 125 -3.98 23.76 5.29
CA VAL A 125 -4.98 24.24 4.31
C VAL A 125 -4.31 24.54 2.96
N GLY A 126 -4.96 24.17 1.86
CA GLY A 126 -4.46 24.46 0.51
C GLY A 126 -5.06 23.55 -0.56
N PRO A 127 -4.70 23.78 -1.83
CA PRO A 127 -5.14 22.94 -2.94
C PRO A 127 -4.64 21.50 -2.80
N ALA A 128 -5.29 20.57 -3.49
CA ALA A 128 -4.87 19.17 -3.52
C ALA A 128 -3.37 19.07 -3.83
N PRO A 129 -2.56 18.42 -2.97
CA PRO A 129 -1.17 18.15 -3.27
C PRO A 129 -1.05 17.43 -4.61
N ARG A 130 0.02 17.69 -5.37
CA ARG A 130 0.24 16.96 -6.63
C ARG A 130 0.20 15.45 -6.34
N GLY A 131 -0.65 14.74 -7.09
CA GLY A 131 -0.78 13.29 -6.97
C GLY A 131 0.47 12.59 -7.49
N PRO A 132 0.62 11.29 -7.20
CA PRO A 132 1.49 10.45 -8.02
C PRO A 132 1.13 10.55 -9.50
N SER A 133 2.13 10.36 -10.36
CA SER A 133 1.98 10.37 -11.83
C SER A 133 0.98 9.32 -12.31
N GLU A 134 0.81 8.24 -11.56
CA GLU A 134 -0.08 7.12 -11.91
C GLU A 134 -1.42 7.14 -11.15
N PRO A 135 -2.50 6.64 -11.79
CA PRO A 135 -3.81 6.50 -11.17
C PRO A 135 -3.79 5.62 -9.93
N VAL A 136 -4.72 5.88 -9.01
CA VAL A 136 -4.75 5.25 -7.68
C VAL A 136 -5.30 3.83 -7.71
N ASP A 137 -6.10 3.50 -8.72
CA ASP A 137 -6.56 2.12 -8.97
C ASP A 137 -5.34 1.19 -9.12
N ALA A 138 -4.24 1.71 -9.68
CA ALA A 138 -2.95 1.03 -9.75
C ALA A 138 -2.37 0.70 -8.35
N VAL A 139 -2.58 1.60 -7.38
CA VAL A 139 -2.08 1.49 -6.00
C VAL A 139 -2.94 0.53 -5.17
N THR A 140 -4.24 0.41 -5.42
CA THR A 140 -5.16 -0.43 -4.62
C THR A 140 -5.10 -1.93 -4.92
N GLY A 141 -4.22 -2.36 -5.84
CA GLY A 141 -3.92 -3.77 -6.10
C GLY A 141 -4.10 -4.24 -7.55
N TYR A 142 -4.21 -3.32 -8.51
CA TYR A 142 -4.50 -3.65 -9.91
C TYR A 142 -3.31 -3.49 -10.87
N LEU A 143 -2.10 -3.33 -10.32
CA LEU A 143 -0.87 -3.31 -11.10
C LEU A 143 -0.31 -4.73 -11.25
N ASP A 144 -0.08 -5.15 -12.50
CA ASP A 144 0.92 -6.18 -12.79
C ASP A 144 2.31 -5.58 -12.54
N VAL A 145 2.64 -5.42 -11.25
CA VAL A 145 3.91 -4.85 -10.80
C VAL A 145 5.09 -5.67 -11.35
N PRO A 146 5.07 -7.01 -11.34
CA PRO A 146 6.12 -7.79 -11.98
C PRO A 146 6.28 -7.51 -13.49
N GLY A 147 5.18 -7.37 -14.23
CA GLY A 147 5.21 -7.02 -15.65
C GLY A 147 5.75 -5.62 -15.92
N GLN A 148 5.35 -4.63 -15.12
CA GLN A 148 5.88 -3.27 -15.19
C GLN A 148 7.39 -3.25 -14.92
N MET A 149 7.84 -3.89 -13.83
CA MET A 149 9.27 -4.00 -13.50
C MET A 149 10.08 -4.59 -14.65
N ARG A 150 9.58 -5.63 -15.31
CA ARG A 150 10.25 -6.24 -16.48
C ARG A 150 10.35 -5.30 -17.68
N THR A 151 9.40 -4.38 -17.82
CA THR A 151 9.33 -3.44 -18.93
C THR A 151 10.13 -2.16 -18.66
N GLU A 152 10.14 -1.69 -17.42
CA GLU A 152 10.67 -0.37 -17.04
C GLU A 152 12.08 -0.43 -16.42
N LEU A 153 12.51 -1.57 -15.87
CA LEU A 153 13.87 -1.74 -15.34
C LEU A 153 14.84 -2.22 -16.42
N PRO A 154 16.15 -1.89 -16.30
CA PRO A 154 17.20 -2.58 -17.05
C PRO A 154 17.10 -4.09 -16.87
N ALA A 155 17.30 -4.87 -17.94
CA ALA A 155 17.06 -6.32 -17.95
C ALA A 155 17.74 -7.07 -16.78
N GLU A 156 19.03 -6.79 -16.53
CA GLU A 156 19.77 -7.42 -15.43
C GLU A 156 19.18 -7.11 -14.05
N LEU A 157 18.69 -5.87 -13.86
CA LEU A 157 18.05 -5.45 -12.61
C LEU A 157 16.65 -6.03 -12.48
N ALA A 158 15.89 -6.11 -13.58
CA ALA A 158 14.60 -6.78 -13.61
C ALA A 158 14.74 -8.26 -13.23
N ASP A 159 15.71 -8.98 -13.78
CA ASP A 159 15.96 -10.39 -13.48
C ASP A 159 16.42 -10.59 -12.03
N ALA A 160 17.25 -9.68 -11.51
CA ALA A 160 17.67 -9.69 -10.12
C ALA A 160 16.49 -9.48 -9.15
N VAL A 161 15.56 -8.56 -9.44
CA VAL A 161 14.40 -8.28 -8.58
C VAL A 161 13.32 -9.35 -8.72
N LEU A 162 12.97 -9.71 -9.96
CA LEU A 162 11.86 -10.62 -10.24
C LEU A 162 12.22 -12.08 -9.95
N GLY A 163 13.50 -12.43 -10.00
CA GLY A 163 13.97 -13.81 -10.00
C GLY A 163 13.74 -14.47 -11.35
N HIS A 164 14.47 -15.56 -11.63
CA HIS A 164 14.29 -16.31 -12.86
C HIS A 164 12.91 -16.97 -12.86
N ALA A 165 12.10 -16.71 -13.89
CA ALA A 165 10.83 -17.39 -14.08
C ALA A 165 11.11 -18.89 -14.23
N ALA A 166 10.54 -19.71 -13.34
CA ALA A 166 10.65 -21.15 -13.46
C ALA A 166 9.84 -21.62 -14.68
N GLY A 167 10.53 -21.97 -15.75
CA GLY A 167 9.98 -22.74 -16.87
C GLY A 167 9.82 -21.96 -18.18
N GLU A 168 10.91 -21.84 -18.94
CA GLU A 168 10.87 -21.55 -20.39
C GLU A 168 10.83 -22.83 -21.24
N ASP A 169 10.39 -23.97 -20.66
CA ASP A 169 10.26 -25.22 -21.40
C ASP A 169 8.79 -25.51 -21.78
N ALA A 170 8.50 -25.30 -23.06
CA ALA A 170 7.39 -25.85 -23.86
C ALA A 170 5.94 -25.37 -23.65
N GLY A 171 5.69 -24.23 -22.98
CA GLY A 171 4.35 -23.62 -22.93
C GLY A 171 4.35 -22.18 -22.42
N ARG A 172 3.33 -21.38 -22.77
CA ARG A 172 3.14 -20.04 -22.19
C ARG A 172 2.40 -20.19 -20.87
N ALA A 173 2.88 -19.53 -19.82
CA ALA A 173 2.21 -19.40 -18.53
C ALA A 173 2.03 -17.92 -18.16
N GLU A 174 0.86 -17.54 -17.68
CA GLU A 174 0.56 -16.19 -17.19
C GLU A 174 -0.25 -16.26 -15.90
N THR A 175 0.12 -15.44 -14.91
CA THR A 175 -0.66 -15.26 -13.69
C THR A 175 -1.63 -14.10 -13.89
N VAL A 176 -2.92 -14.36 -13.73
CA VAL A 176 -4.01 -13.40 -13.92
C VAL A 176 -4.75 -13.19 -12.61
N TYR A 177 -5.10 -11.93 -12.33
CA TYR A 177 -5.88 -11.52 -11.17
C TYR A 177 -7.33 -11.25 -11.57
N THR A 178 -8.32 -11.75 -10.81
CA THR A 178 -9.75 -11.68 -11.20
C THR A 178 -10.45 -10.35 -10.97
N ASP A 179 -9.72 -9.33 -10.53
CA ASP A 179 -10.22 -7.97 -10.35
C ASP A 179 -9.07 -7.05 -10.80
N PRO A 180 -9.28 -6.17 -11.81
CA PRO A 180 -10.57 -5.79 -12.41
C PRO A 180 -11.03 -6.69 -13.56
N GLU A 181 -10.19 -7.58 -14.07
CA GLU A 181 -10.49 -8.36 -15.27
C GLU A 181 -11.07 -9.74 -14.90
N PRO A 182 -12.30 -10.08 -15.34
CA PRO A 182 -12.81 -11.43 -15.14
C PRO A 182 -11.94 -12.42 -15.92
N LEU A 183 -11.67 -13.59 -15.34
CA LEU A 183 -10.86 -14.66 -15.94
C LEU A 183 -11.23 -14.98 -17.40
N SER A 184 -12.52 -14.86 -17.74
CA SER A 184 -13.03 -15.05 -19.10
C SER A 184 -12.46 -14.07 -20.12
N ALA A 185 -12.19 -12.82 -19.73
CA ALA A 185 -11.61 -11.83 -20.62
C ALA A 185 -10.13 -12.16 -20.93
N SER A 186 -9.39 -12.67 -19.95
CA SER A 186 -8.00 -13.08 -20.15
C SER A 186 -7.89 -14.33 -21.01
N ILE A 187 -8.78 -15.31 -20.80
CA ILE A 187 -8.92 -16.47 -21.70
C ILE A 187 -9.26 -16.01 -23.12
N GLY A 188 -10.22 -15.11 -23.29
CA GLY A 188 -10.59 -14.58 -24.61
C GLY A 188 -9.45 -13.81 -25.30
N ARG A 189 -8.54 -13.19 -24.54
CA ARG A 189 -7.32 -12.56 -25.06
C ARG A 189 -6.36 -13.60 -25.62
N TRP A 190 -6.15 -14.70 -24.89
CA TRP A 190 -5.30 -15.80 -25.31
C TRP A 190 -5.81 -16.49 -26.58
N GLU A 191 -7.12 -16.72 -26.66
CA GLU A 191 -7.75 -17.28 -27.87
C GLU A 191 -7.55 -16.36 -29.09
N GLN A 192 -7.64 -15.04 -28.91
CA GLN A 192 -7.37 -14.06 -29.98
C GLN A 192 -5.88 -14.02 -30.39
N GLU A 193 -4.97 -14.38 -29.48
CA GLU A 193 -3.54 -14.53 -29.76
C GLU A 193 -3.20 -15.89 -30.41
N GLY A 194 -4.19 -16.75 -30.67
CA GLY A 194 -3.99 -18.07 -31.28
C GLY A 194 -3.45 -19.12 -30.31
N LEU A 195 -3.66 -18.93 -29.00
CA LEU A 195 -3.31 -19.89 -27.97
C LEU A 195 -4.52 -20.74 -27.57
N VAL A 196 -4.27 -22.01 -27.31
CA VAL A 196 -5.23 -22.91 -26.66
C VAL A 196 -4.89 -22.97 -25.18
N VAL A 197 -5.87 -22.68 -24.33
CA VAL A 197 -5.72 -22.80 -22.87
C VAL A 197 -5.74 -24.27 -22.48
N ASP A 198 -4.61 -24.76 -21.97
CA ASP A 198 -4.43 -26.15 -21.56
C ASP A 198 -4.88 -26.38 -20.11
N ALA A 199 -4.63 -25.41 -19.22
CA ALA A 199 -5.06 -25.49 -17.83
C ALA A 199 -5.23 -24.09 -17.20
N VAL A 200 -6.09 -24.03 -16.19
CA VAL A 200 -6.24 -22.89 -15.28
C VAL A 200 -6.18 -23.40 -13.84
N ARG A 201 -5.26 -22.86 -13.06
CA ARG A 201 -5.02 -23.27 -11.67
C ARG A 201 -5.09 -22.07 -10.75
N GLU A 202 -5.78 -22.17 -9.62
CA GLU A 202 -5.70 -21.14 -8.58
C GLU A 202 -4.36 -21.24 -7.84
N VAL A 203 -3.64 -20.11 -7.70
CA VAL A 203 -2.25 -20.07 -7.22
C VAL A 203 -2.03 -19.05 -6.10
N VAL A 204 -3.08 -18.78 -5.32
CA VAL A 204 -3.09 -17.68 -4.34
C VAL A 204 -1.93 -17.75 -3.34
N SER A 205 -1.62 -18.92 -2.79
CA SER A 205 -0.54 -19.06 -1.80
C SER A 205 0.84 -18.87 -2.44
N GLU A 206 1.05 -19.52 -3.58
CA GLU A 206 2.32 -19.47 -4.33
C GLU A 206 2.60 -18.06 -4.84
N GLU A 207 1.59 -17.35 -5.33
CA GLU A 207 1.74 -15.98 -5.78
C GLU A 207 2.00 -15.03 -4.60
N ARG A 208 1.37 -15.25 -3.44
CA ARG A 208 1.69 -14.47 -2.23
C ARG A 208 3.15 -14.62 -1.80
N ASP A 209 3.69 -15.83 -1.88
CA ASP A 209 5.08 -16.13 -1.56
C ASP A 209 6.02 -15.52 -2.61
N ARG A 210 5.70 -15.68 -3.90
CA ARG A 210 6.45 -15.06 -5.00
C ARG A 210 6.50 -13.53 -4.87
N LEU A 211 5.38 -12.87 -4.62
CA LEU A 211 5.33 -11.41 -4.43
C LEU A 211 6.08 -10.97 -3.16
N ARG A 212 6.11 -11.80 -2.10
CA ARG A 212 6.92 -11.55 -0.90
C ARG A 212 8.40 -11.52 -1.28
N ASP A 213 8.83 -12.53 -2.02
CA ASP A 213 10.23 -12.68 -2.43
C ASP A 213 10.67 -11.59 -3.40
N ILE A 214 9.79 -11.19 -4.34
CA ILE A 214 10.01 -10.02 -5.21
C ILE A 214 10.15 -8.76 -4.36
N GLY A 215 9.29 -8.57 -3.36
CA GLY A 215 9.38 -7.45 -2.42
C GLY A 215 10.70 -7.44 -1.66
N ALA A 216 11.16 -8.57 -1.15
CA ALA A 216 12.45 -8.65 -0.46
C ALA A 216 13.63 -8.27 -1.38
N ARG A 217 13.65 -8.81 -2.61
CA ARG A 217 14.69 -8.47 -3.59
C ARG A 217 14.62 -7.02 -4.07
N LEU A 218 13.41 -6.43 -4.14
CA LEU A 218 13.21 -5.01 -4.41
C LEU A 218 13.90 -4.15 -3.33
N GLU A 219 13.75 -4.49 -2.05
CA GLU A 219 14.43 -3.79 -0.95
C GLU A 219 15.96 -3.96 -1.03
N GLU A 220 16.44 -5.16 -1.35
CA GLU A 220 17.88 -5.42 -1.51
C GLU A 220 18.51 -4.57 -2.64
N HIS A 221 17.74 -4.26 -3.68
CA HIS A 221 18.18 -3.48 -4.83
C HIS A 221 17.59 -2.05 -4.85
N TRP A 222 17.15 -1.55 -3.69
CA TRP A 222 16.36 -0.30 -3.59
C TRP A 222 17.03 0.87 -4.30
N ASP A 223 18.31 1.14 -4.01
CA ASP A 223 19.02 2.29 -4.57
C ASP A 223 19.11 2.22 -6.11
N ALA A 224 19.42 1.03 -6.67
CA ALA A 224 19.48 0.84 -8.11
C ALA A 224 18.12 1.00 -8.79
N VAL A 225 17.05 0.55 -8.13
CA VAL A 225 15.67 0.72 -8.62
C VAL A 225 15.27 2.19 -8.57
N VAL A 226 15.58 2.89 -7.48
CA VAL A 226 15.32 4.34 -7.34
C VAL A 226 16.08 5.13 -8.40
N ASP A 227 17.32 4.77 -8.70
CA ASP A 227 18.11 5.43 -9.76
C ASP A 227 17.50 5.20 -11.15
N ALA A 228 16.90 4.03 -11.38
CA ALA A 228 16.29 3.68 -12.67
C ALA A 228 14.94 4.37 -12.92
N VAL A 229 14.02 4.37 -11.94
CA VAL A 229 12.63 4.81 -12.14
C VAL A 229 12.19 6.00 -11.26
N GLY A 230 13.07 6.42 -10.35
CA GLY A 230 12.78 7.43 -9.34
C GLY A 230 12.08 6.89 -8.10
N ALA A 231 12.32 7.55 -6.96
CA ALA A 231 11.83 7.12 -5.65
C ALA A 231 10.29 7.01 -5.54
N GLN A 232 9.56 7.77 -6.34
CA GLN A 232 8.10 7.74 -6.34
C GLN A 232 7.56 6.44 -6.94
N HIS A 233 8.05 6.03 -8.13
CA HIS A 233 7.65 4.76 -8.76
C HIS A 233 8.15 3.55 -7.94
N ALA A 234 9.38 3.60 -7.42
CA ALA A 234 9.89 2.55 -6.54
C ALA A 234 9.01 2.33 -5.29
N ARG A 235 8.57 3.41 -4.63
CA ARG A 235 7.63 3.32 -3.49
C ARG A 235 6.26 2.80 -3.88
N MET A 236 5.77 3.20 -5.05
CA MET A 236 4.50 2.69 -5.58
C MET A 236 4.56 1.19 -5.76
N TRP A 237 5.59 0.66 -6.42
CA TRP A 237 5.77 -0.79 -6.54
C TRP A 237 5.88 -1.49 -5.19
N ARG A 238 6.68 -0.94 -4.27
CA ARG A 238 6.84 -1.46 -2.90
C ARG A 238 5.51 -1.61 -2.17
N VAL A 239 4.67 -0.57 -2.16
CA VAL A 239 3.37 -0.63 -1.48
C VAL A 239 2.37 -1.49 -2.24
N SER A 240 2.38 -1.48 -3.57
CA SER A 240 1.48 -2.29 -4.39
C SER A 240 1.72 -3.79 -4.19
N LEU A 241 2.99 -4.25 -4.13
CA LEU A 241 3.31 -5.65 -3.82
C LEU A 241 2.69 -6.09 -2.49
N VAL A 242 2.75 -5.24 -1.46
CA VAL A 242 2.14 -5.53 -0.15
C VAL A 242 0.62 -5.53 -0.23
N LEU A 243 0.01 -4.56 -0.91
CA LEU A 243 -1.44 -4.42 -1.02
C LEU A 243 -2.07 -5.59 -1.81
N VAL A 244 -1.43 -6.04 -2.89
CA VAL A 244 -1.87 -7.22 -3.65
C VAL A 244 -1.81 -8.47 -2.77
N ARG A 245 -0.71 -8.68 -2.02
CA ARG A 245 -0.56 -9.83 -1.11
C ARG A 245 -1.61 -9.85 -0.02
N ASP A 246 -1.96 -8.69 0.53
CA ASP A 246 -3.04 -8.56 1.52
C ASP A 246 -4.41 -8.83 0.90
N ASN A 247 -4.69 -8.31 -0.30
CA ASN A 247 -5.94 -8.59 -1.02
C ASN A 247 -6.12 -10.10 -1.32
N LEU A 248 -5.04 -10.79 -1.68
CA LEU A 248 -5.01 -12.24 -1.85
C LEU A 248 -5.30 -12.96 -0.54
N GLU A 249 -4.71 -12.51 0.58
CA GLU A 249 -4.99 -13.06 1.92
C GLU A 249 -6.45 -12.91 2.34
N ARG A 250 -6.99 -11.71 2.14
CA ARG A 250 -8.38 -11.36 2.47
C ARG A 250 -9.38 -11.94 1.50
N ARG A 251 -8.92 -12.60 0.43
CA ARG A 251 -9.77 -13.18 -0.60
C ARG A 251 -10.67 -12.14 -1.29
N THR A 252 -10.21 -10.88 -1.37
CA THR A 252 -10.88 -9.84 -2.19
C THR A 252 -10.49 -9.99 -3.66
N VAL A 253 -9.28 -10.49 -3.93
CA VAL A 253 -8.77 -10.85 -5.25
C VAL A 253 -8.45 -12.36 -5.28
N ARG A 254 -8.42 -12.96 -6.47
CA ARG A 254 -7.88 -14.31 -6.71
C ARG A 254 -6.78 -14.24 -7.77
N ALA A 255 -5.82 -15.15 -7.67
CA ALA A 255 -4.76 -15.33 -8.65
C ALA A 255 -4.93 -16.70 -9.33
N TYR A 256 -4.90 -16.71 -10.66
CA TYR A 256 -4.95 -17.91 -11.47
C TYR A 256 -3.75 -17.97 -12.40
N GLU A 257 -3.08 -19.12 -12.45
CA GLU A 257 -2.10 -19.45 -13.47
C GLU A 257 -2.84 -20.08 -14.65
N ILE A 258 -2.73 -19.44 -15.81
CA ILE A 258 -3.23 -19.94 -17.09
C ILE A 258 -2.02 -20.48 -17.85
N THR A 259 -2.07 -21.74 -18.27
CA THR A 259 -1.07 -22.35 -19.15
C THR A 259 -1.69 -22.69 -20.49
N GLY A 260 -0.93 -22.55 -21.56
CA GLY A 260 -1.42 -22.85 -22.90
C GLY A 260 -0.32 -23.03 -23.93
N THR A 261 -0.71 -23.61 -25.05
CA THR A 261 0.16 -23.92 -26.19
C THR A 261 -0.36 -23.24 -27.45
N PRO A 262 0.51 -23.00 -28.46
CA PRO A 262 0.06 -22.48 -29.74
C PRO A 262 -0.99 -23.40 -30.36
N SER A 263 -2.05 -22.82 -30.92
CA SER A 263 -3.02 -23.57 -31.72
C SER A 263 -2.30 -24.25 -32.88
N ALA A 264 -2.53 -25.56 -33.02
CA ALA A 264 -2.07 -26.31 -34.18
C ALA A 264 -3.00 -26.02 -35.36
N ASP A 265 -2.75 -24.92 -36.08
CA ASP A 265 -3.31 -24.68 -37.41
C ASP A 265 -2.64 -25.55 -38.49
#